data_AF-A0A7K2AJD0-F1
#
_entry.id   AF-A0A7K2AJD0-F1
#
_cell.length_a   1.000
_cell.length_b   1.000
_cell.length_c   1.000
_cell.angle_alpha   90.00
_cell.angle_beta   90.00
_cell.angle_gamma   90.00
#
_symmetry.space_group_name_H-M   'P 1'
#
loop_
_entity.id
_entity.type
_entity.pdbx_description
1 polymer ?
#
loop_
_entity_poly.entity_id
_entity_poly.type
_entity_poly.pdbx_seq_one_letter_code
_entity_poly.pdbx_strand_id
1 'polypeptide(L)'
;MSGRLDPWDRAIYQALQEGGSGSGALDLEELSAASGVPVTVLEALERLGILIPESVSPTRLYSSGDAAALRAGKSLLEGGVPLDELMALATQMDEAMRPVAERTVEVFARFVRDSVEFTAGSGHEASERLVEAYQTMMNAAGDLVAGHFRRMLLQTARAALEKPIAL
;
A
#
# COMPACT_ATOMS: atom_id res chain seq x y z
N MET A 1 -10.07 6.29 27.75
CA MET A 1 -8.84 5.90 28.47
C MET A 1 -7.66 6.52 27.72
N SER A 2 -7.06 7.59 28.23
CA SER A 2 -5.90 8.22 27.61
C SER A 2 -4.68 7.31 27.77
N GLY A 3 -4.52 6.37 26.84
CA GLY A 3 -3.40 5.45 26.77
C GLY A 3 -2.17 6.19 26.25
N ARG A 4 -1.20 6.41 27.13
CA ARG A 4 0.16 6.78 26.71
C ARG A 4 0.64 5.66 25.80
N LEU A 5 0.89 5.94 24.53
CA LEU A 5 1.58 5.00 23.64
C LEU A 5 2.89 4.59 24.31
N ASP A 6 3.12 3.28 24.39
CA ASP A 6 4.39 2.68 24.78
C ASP A 6 5.52 3.37 23.99
N PRO A 7 6.70 3.68 24.56
CA PRO A 7 7.86 4.15 23.81
C PRO A 7 8.05 3.49 22.43
N TRP A 8 7.77 2.19 22.31
CA TRP A 8 7.81 1.42 21.06
C TRP A 8 6.75 1.83 20.06
N ASP A 9 5.50 1.87 20.48
CA ASP A 9 4.37 2.28 19.63
C ASP A 9 4.58 3.71 19.13
N ARG A 10 5.24 4.55 19.92
CA ARG A 10 5.56 5.93 19.54
C ARG A 10 6.66 6.01 18.49
N ALA A 11 7.70 5.19 18.60
CA ALA A 11 8.76 5.12 17.60
C ALA A 11 8.23 4.55 16.27
N ILE A 12 7.41 3.50 16.31
CA ILE A 12 6.75 2.95 15.12
C ILE A 12 5.78 3.99 14.55
N TYR A 13 4.98 4.66 15.38
CA TYR A 13 4.08 5.72 14.94
C TYR A 13 4.84 6.87 14.27
N GLN A 14 5.96 7.32 14.86
CA GLN A 14 6.82 8.33 14.26
C GLN A 14 7.41 7.84 12.93
N ALA A 15 7.86 6.59 12.87
CA ALA A 15 8.39 6.01 11.64
C ALA A 15 7.34 5.74 10.56
N LEU A 16 6.09 5.51 10.91
CA LEU A 16 4.99 5.49 9.95
C LEU A 16 4.76 6.88 9.37
N GLN A 17 4.83 7.93 10.20
CA GLN A 17 4.71 9.32 9.77
C GLN A 17 5.94 9.81 8.96
N GLU A 18 7.15 9.39 9.35
CA GLU A 18 8.43 9.77 8.74
C GLU A 18 8.77 8.90 7.54
N GLY A 19 8.42 7.61 7.57
CA GLY A 19 8.52 6.67 6.45
C GLY A 19 7.58 7.02 5.31
N GLY A 20 6.43 7.65 5.61
CA GLY A 20 5.58 8.33 4.63
C GLY A 20 6.11 9.69 4.14
N SER A 21 7.25 10.14 4.66
CA SER A 21 7.91 11.41 4.34
C SER A 21 9.30 11.24 3.69
N GLY A 22 9.71 10.00 3.40
CA GLY A 22 11.06 9.71 2.90
C GLY A 22 11.31 10.20 1.49
N SER A 23 12.08 11.29 1.31
CA SER A 23 12.76 11.79 0.08
C SER A 23 12.02 11.75 -1.28
N GLY A 24 10.72 11.45 -1.30
CA GLY A 24 9.89 11.23 -2.48
C GLY A 24 8.40 11.27 -2.16
N ALA A 25 8.05 11.97 -1.07
CA ALA A 25 6.70 12.31 -0.70
C ALA A 25 6.19 13.39 -1.67
N LEU A 26 5.22 13.02 -2.50
CA LEU A 26 4.60 13.89 -3.50
C LEU A 26 3.36 14.52 -2.88
N ASP A 27 3.18 15.83 -3.05
CA ASP A 27 1.86 16.43 -2.86
C ASP A 27 0.92 16.03 -4.02
N LEU A 28 -0.34 16.47 -3.97
CA LEU A 28 -1.34 16.07 -4.97
C LEU A 28 -1.03 16.59 -6.39
N GLU A 29 -0.38 17.75 -6.51
CA GLU A 29 0.04 18.33 -7.80
C GLU A 29 1.24 17.56 -8.35
N GLU A 30 2.22 17.27 -7.50
CA GLU A 30 3.39 16.46 -7.84
C GLU A 30 2.98 15.03 -8.22
N LEU A 31 2.01 14.43 -7.52
CA LEU A 31 1.45 13.12 -7.86
C LEU A 31 0.74 13.14 -9.21
N SER A 32 -0.06 14.19 -9.48
CA SER A 32 -0.70 14.41 -10.78
C SER A 32 0.34 14.49 -11.90
N ALA A 33 1.39 15.29 -11.72
CA ALA A 33 2.48 15.41 -12.67
C ALA A 33 3.25 14.08 -12.89
N ALA A 34 3.55 13.36 -11.81
CA ALA A 34 4.30 12.10 -11.85
C ALA A 34 3.49 10.93 -12.43
N SER A 35 2.17 10.94 -12.26
CA SER A 35 1.27 9.87 -12.73
C SER A 35 0.64 10.16 -14.09
N GLY A 36 0.54 11.44 -14.48
CA GLY A 36 -0.24 11.89 -15.64
C GLY A 36 -1.76 11.78 -15.43
N VAL A 37 -2.21 11.62 -14.18
CA VAL A 37 -3.63 11.55 -13.81
C VAL A 37 -4.08 12.93 -13.29
N PRO A 38 -5.16 13.53 -13.82
CA PRO A 38 -5.61 14.85 -13.37
C PRO A 38 -5.94 14.89 -11.88
N VAL A 39 -5.60 15.99 -11.21
CA VAL A 39 -5.88 16.24 -9.78
C VAL A 39 -7.33 15.92 -9.41
N THR A 40 -8.30 16.32 -10.22
CA THR A 40 -9.73 16.06 -9.97
C THR A 40 -10.09 14.58 -9.92
N VAL A 41 -9.36 13.73 -10.65
CA VAL A 41 -9.51 12.27 -10.60
C VAL A 41 -8.87 11.72 -9.34
N LEU A 42 -7.69 12.22 -8.95
CA LEU A 42 -7.02 11.84 -7.70
C LEU A 42 -7.89 12.14 -6.49
N GLU A 43 -8.53 13.31 -6.43
CA GLU A 43 -9.48 13.68 -5.37
C GLU A 43 -10.72 12.77 -5.34
N ALA A 44 -11.16 12.27 -6.49
CA ALA A 44 -12.24 11.29 -6.54
C ALA A 44 -11.79 9.94 -5.99
N LEU A 45 -10.58 9.49 -6.31
CA LEU A 45 -10.00 8.25 -5.80
C LEU A 45 -9.78 8.31 -4.28
N GLU A 46 -9.35 9.45 -3.74
CA GLU A 46 -9.26 9.67 -2.29
C GLU A 46 -10.63 9.58 -1.60
N ARG A 47 -11.65 10.24 -2.16
CA ARG A 47 -13.01 10.19 -1.58
C ARG A 47 -13.59 8.78 -1.56
N LEU A 48 -13.17 7.93 -2.48
CA LEU A 48 -13.55 6.52 -2.56
C LEU A 48 -12.66 5.61 -1.70
N GLY A 49 -11.62 6.15 -1.07
CA GLY A 49 -10.67 5.39 -0.24
C GLY A 49 -9.70 4.51 -1.05
N ILE A 50 -9.64 4.68 -2.37
CA ILE A 50 -8.77 3.91 -3.27
C ILE A 50 -7.34 4.48 -3.23
N LEU A 51 -7.22 5.81 -3.16
CA LEU A 51 -5.96 6.50 -2.95
C LEU A 51 -5.91 6.97 -1.49
N ILE A 52 -4.92 6.51 -0.73
CA ILE A 52 -4.80 6.82 0.69
C ILE A 52 -3.48 7.57 0.90
N PRO A 53 -3.50 8.83 1.37
CA PRO A 53 -2.26 9.55 1.66
C PRO A 53 -1.52 8.89 2.83
N GLU A 54 -0.19 8.85 2.74
CA GLU A 54 0.68 8.33 3.80
C GLU A 54 0.72 9.28 5.01
N SER A 55 0.58 10.59 4.76
CA SER A 55 0.44 11.63 5.79
C SER A 55 -0.62 12.64 5.39
N VAL A 56 -1.33 13.18 6.39
CA VAL A 56 -2.46 14.10 6.20
C VAL A 56 -2.18 15.49 6.78
N SER A 57 -1.04 15.70 7.49
CA SER A 57 -0.74 16.98 8.15
C SER A 57 0.76 17.33 8.09
N PRO A 58 1.13 18.57 7.69
CA PRO A 58 0.27 19.69 7.29
C PRO A 58 -0.26 19.61 5.85
N THR A 59 0.30 18.70 5.04
CA THR A 59 -0.06 18.49 3.63
C THR A 59 -0.33 17.01 3.42
N ARG A 60 -1.23 16.68 2.50
CA ARG A 60 -1.44 15.30 2.05
C ARG A 60 -0.26 14.86 1.21
N LEU A 61 0.39 13.79 1.62
CA LEU A 61 1.59 13.27 0.97
C LEU A 61 1.36 11.84 0.47
N TYR A 62 1.94 11.55 -0.69
CA TYR A 62 1.84 10.28 -1.40
C TYR A 62 3.21 9.74 -1.76
N SER A 63 3.27 8.44 -1.95
CA SER A 63 4.50 7.76 -2.30
C SER A 63 4.75 7.76 -3.82
N SER A 64 6.00 7.50 -4.20
CA SER A 64 6.32 7.11 -5.58
C SER A 64 5.62 5.80 -6.02
N GLY A 65 5.23 4.95 -5.06
CA GLY A 65 4.43 3.75 -5.28
C GLY A 65 3.02 4.08 -5.76
N ASP A 66 2.38 5.10 -5.17
CA ASP A 66 1.08 5.61 -5.61
C ASP A 66 1.14 6.13 -7.04
N ALA A 67 2.19 6.89 -7.37
CA ALA A 67 2.42 7.36 -8.73
C ALA A 67 2.57 6.18 -9.72
N ALA A 68 3.25 5.11 -9.33
CA ALA A 68 3.40 3.90 -10.15
C ALA A 68 2.08 3.14 -10.33
N ALA A 69 1.28 2.99 -9.27
CA ALA A 69 -0.04 2.36 -9.32
C ALA A 69 -1.00 3.14 -10.23
N LEU A 70 -1.03 4.46 -10.12
CA LEU A 70 -1.84 5.34 -10.96
C LEU A 70 -1.45 5.25 -12.44
N ARG A 71 -0.14 5.21 -12.76
CA ARG A 71 0.31 4.97 -14.15
C ARG A 71 -0.13 3.61 -14.68
N ALA A 72 -0.09 2.57 -13.86
CA ALA A 72 -0.56 1.24 -14.25
C ALA A 72 -2.07 1.25 -14.55
N GLY A 73 -2.88 1.88 -13.69
CA GLY A 73 -4.32 2.08 -13.93
C GLY A 73 -4.60 2.85 -15.23
N LYS A 74 -3.83 3.93 -15.47
CA LYS A 74 -3.91 4.70 -16.72
C LYS A 74 -3.57 3.84 -17.95
N SER A 75 -2.56 2.99 -17.88
CA SER A 75 -2.21 2.07 -18.97
C SER A 75 -3.34 1.07 -19.28
N LEU A 76 -4.11 0.63 -18.28
CA LEU A 76 -5.28 -0.23 -18.50
C LEU A 76 -6.41 0.52 -19.23
N LEU A 77 -6.66 1.78 -18.88
CA LEU A 77 -7.61 2.64 -19.60
C LEU A 77 -7.19 2.84 -21.07
N GLU A 78 -5.91 3.14 -21.30
CA GLU A 78 -5.35 3.30 -22.65
C GLU A 78 -5.39 1.99 -23.46
N GLY A 79 -5.35 0.85 -22.77
CA GLY A 79 -5.54 -0.48 -23.34
C GLY A 79 -7.00 -0.84 -23.65
N GLY A 80 -7.96 0.04 -23.33
CA GLY A 80 -9.38 -0.12 -23.64
C GLY A 80 -10.24 -0.69 -22.51
N VAL A 81 -9.72 -0.83 -21.29
CA VAL A 81 -10.56 -1.22 -20.14
C VAL A 81 -11.45 -0.03 -19.76
N PRO A 82 -12.78 -0.21 -19.64
CA PRO A 82 -13.67 0.86 -19.21
C PRO A 82 -13.34 1.38 -17.80
N LEU A 83 -13.49 2.69 -17.59
CA LEU A 83 -13.18 3.31 -16.30
C LEU A 83 -14.09 2.78 -15.17
N ASP A 84 -15.38 2.63 -15.43
CA ASP A 84 -16.36 2.09 -14.49
C ASP A 84 -16.01 0.66 -14.06
N GLU A 85 -15.57 -0.19 -15.00
CA GLU A 85 -15.08 -1.54 -14.70
C GLU A 85 -13.80 -1.52 -13.86
N LEU A 86 -12.83 -0.64 -14.18
CA LEU A 86 -11.62 -0.49 -13.36
C LEU A 86 -11.93 -0.01 -11.95
N MET A 87 -12.86 0.93 -11.81
CA MET A 87 -13.29 1.43 -10.50
C MET A 87 -13.97 0.33 -9.69
N ALA A 88 -14.86 -0.45 -10.31
CA ALA A 88 -15.50 -1.60 -9.67
C ALA A 88 -14.47 -2.66 -9.23
N LEU A 89 -13.46 -2.94 -10.06
CA LEU A 89 -12.36 -3.85 -9.72
C LEU A 89 -11.52 -3.32 -8.56
N ALA A 90 -11.21 -2.02 -8.54
CA ALA A 90 -10.44 -1.41 -7.45
C ALA A 90 -11.17 -1.52 -6.11
N THR A 91 -12.48 -1.24 -6.08
CA THR A 91 -13.30 -1.40 -4.87
C THR A 91 -13.37 -2.86 -4.41
N GLN A 92 -13.63 -3.81 -5.31
CA GLN A 92 -13.68 -5.24 -4.96
C GLN A 92 -12.32 -5.73 -4.45
N MET A 93 -11.23 -5.27 -5.04
CA MET A 93 -9.88 -5.60 -4.58
C MET A 93 -9.62 -5.05 -3.18
N ASP A 94 -9.97 -3.80 -2.89
CA ASP A 94 -9.82 -3.20 -1.57
C ASP A 94 -10.59 -4.00 -0.50
N GLU A 95 -11.86 -4.31 -0.77
CA GLU A 95 -12.72 -5.10 0.13
C GLU A 95 -12.13 -6.49 0.41
N ALA A 96 -11.62 -7.16 -0.63
CA ALA A 96 -11.04 -8.49 -0.50
C ALA A 96 -9.65 -8.48 0.19
N MET A 97 -8.87 -7.42 -0.03
CA MET A 97 -7.50 -7.31 0.49
C MET A 97 -7.44 -6.78 1.92
N ARG A 98 -8.44 -6.02 2.37
CA ARG A 98 -8.46 -5.44 3.71
C ARG A 98 -8.28 -6.46 4.84
N PRO A 99 -9.01 -7.61 4.88
CA PRO A 99 -8.76 -8.64 5.89
C PRO A 99 -7.36 -9.26 5.79
N VAL A 100 -6.79 -9.36 4.59
CA VAL A 100 -5.43 -9.88 4.37
C VAL A 100 -4.40 -8.92 4.93
N ALA A 101 -4.57 -7.61 4.70
CA ALA A 101 -3.71 -6.57 5.23
C ALA A 101 -3.76 -6.54 6.77
N GLU A 102 -4.95 -6.57 7.36
CA GLU A 102 -5.14 -6.61 8.82
C GLU A 102 -4.43 -7.81 9.44
N ARG A 103 -4.62 -9.01 8.87
CA ARG A 103 -3.95 -10.23 9.35
C ARG A 103 -2.43 -10.18 9.20
N THR A 104 -1.95 -9.58 8.11
CA THR A 104 -0.51 -9.44 7.84
C THR A 104 0.15 -8.54 8.88
N VAL A 105 -0.47 -7.39 9.18
CA VAL A 105 0.00 -6.48 10.23
C VAL A 105 0.00 -7.16 11.60
N GLU A 106 -1.04 -7.92 11.94
CA GLU A 106 -1.10 -8.67 13.21
C GLU A 106 0.05 -9.67 13.33
N VAL A 107 0.32 -10.42 12.26
CA VAL A 107 1.42 -11.40 12.22
C VAL A 107 2.76 -10.70 12.38
N PHE A 108 2.99 -9.60 11.66
CA PHE A 108 4.24 -8.85 11.74
C PHE A 108 4.45 -8.24 13.12
N ALA A 109 3.42 -7.58 13.67
CA ALA A 109 3.50 -6.98 15.00
C ALA A 109 3.92 -8.01 16.06
N ARG A 110 3.40 -9.24 15.99
CA ARG A 110 3.81 -10.33 16.88
C ARG A 110 5.29 -10.70 16.71
N PHE A 111 5.71 -11.05 15.50
CA PHE A 111 7.08 -11.57 15.29
C PHE A 111 8.17 -10.51 15.47
N VAL A 112 7.88 -9.27 15.14
CA VAL A 112 8.84 -8.15 15.18
C VAL A 112 9.05 -7.68 16.60
N ARG A 113 7.96 -7.56 17.36
CA ARG A 113 8.01 -7.22 18.78
C ARG A 113 8.83 -8.24 19.57
N ASP A 114 8.52 -9.53 19.39
CA ASP A 114 9.21 -10.62 20.09
C ASP A 114 10.71 -10.65 19.75
N SER A 115 11.08 -10.36 18.49
CA SER A 115 12.48 -10.37 18.04
C SER A 115 13.28 -9.19 18.57
N VAL A 116 12.71 -7.98 18.61
CA VAL A 116 13.45 -6.79 19.05
C VAL A 116 13.57 -6.74 20.57
N GLU A 117 12.52 -7.12 21.31
CA GLU A 117 12.57 -7.22 22.78
C GLU A 117 13.70 -8.18 23.24
N PHE A 118 14.01 -9.21 22.46
CA PHE A 118 15.05 -10.19 22.79
C PHE A 118 16.48 -9.76 22.45
N THR A 119 16.68 -8.86 21.48
CA THR A 119 18.00 -8.64 20.85
C THR A 119 18.61 -7.26 21.07
N ALA A 120 17.85 -6.27 21.52
CA ALA A 120 18.34 -4.91 21.64
C ALA A 120 19.06 -4.62 22.96
N GLY A 121 20.19 -3.91 22.89
CA GLY A 121 20.94 -3.47 24.06
C GLY A 121 20.40 -2.18 24.69
N SER A 122 19.55 -1.44 23.98
CA SER A 122 18.92 -0.20 24.46
C SER A 122 17.59 0.12 23.75
N GLY A 123 16.80 1.03 24.32
CA GLY A 123 15.50 1.44 23.75
C GLY A 123 15.58 2.18 22.41
N HIS A 124 16.65 2.94 22.17
CA HIS A 124 16.83 3.67 20.92
C HIS A 124 17.24 2.74 19.77
N GLU A 125 18.20 1.85 20.01
CA GLU A 125 18.65 0.83 19.07
C GLU A 125 17.53 -0.13 18.67
N ALA A 126 16.70 -0.52 19.63
CA ALA A 126 15.49 -1.29 19.37
C ALA A 126 14.49 -0.53 18.49
N SER A 127 14.31 0.77 18.72
CA SER A 127 13.41 1.61 17.92
C SER A 127 13.84 1.65 16.46
N GLU A 128 15.11 1.95 16.18
CA GLU A 128 15.64 1.98 14.79
C GLU A 128 15.50 0.63 14.09
N ARG A 129 15.81 -0.48 14.79
CA ARG A 129 15.64 -1.84 14.25
C ARG A 129 14.18 -2.19 13.96
N LEU A 130 13.24 -1.74 14.78
CA LEU A 130 11.81 -1.94 14.53
C LEU A 130 11.37 -1.24 13.24
N VAL A 131 11.83 -0.01 13.02
CA VAL A 131 11.53 0.76 11.81
C VAL A 131 12.06 0.07 10.55
N GLU A 132 13.33 -0.33 10.57
CA GLU A 132 13.97 -1.00 9.44
C GLU A 132 13.32 -2.36 9.13
N ALA A 133 13.05 -3.15 10.17
CA ALA A 133 12.33 -4.41 10.03
C ALA A 133 10.94 -4.18 9.44
N TYR A 134 10.19 -3.21 9.96
CA TYR A 134 8.87 -2.84 9.48
C TYR A 134 8.86 -2.51 7.98
N GLN A 135 9.73 -1.59 7.55
CA GLN A 135 9.85 -1.19 6.14
C GLN A 135 10.21 -2.38 5.23
N THR A 136 11.14 -3.23 5.67
CA THR A 136 11.56 -4.42 4.94
C THR A 136 10.39 -5.40 4.73
N MET A 137 9.60 -5.67 5.78
CA MET A 137 8.48 -6.59 5.66
C MET A 137 7.31 -6.02 4.86
N MET A 138 7.03 -4.71 4.96
CA MET A 138 5.99 -4.07 4.15
C MET A 138 6.28 -4.21 2.66
N ASN A 139 7.52 -3.91 2.25
CA ASN A 139 7.94 -4.08 0.86
C ASN A 139 7.86 -5.54 0.41
N ALA A 140 8.38 -6.47 1.23
CA ALA A 140 8.34 -7.89 0.92
C ALA A 140 6.91 -8.45 0.82
N ALA A 141 5.98 -7.98 1.66
CA ALA A 141 4.57 -8.36 1.61
C ALA A 141 3.89 -7.86 0.33
N GLY A 142 4.13 -6.61 -0.06
CA GLY A 142 3.64 -6.04 -1.31
C GLY A 142 4.12 -6.83 -2.53
N ASP A 143 5.41 -7.11 -2.61
CA ASP A 143 6.02 -7.90 -3.68
C ASP A 143 5.44 -9.31 -3.78
N LEU A 144 5.23 -9.96 -2.62
CA LEU A 144 4.63 -11.28 -2.54
C LEU A 144 3.20 -11.29 -3.10
N VAL A 145 2.37 -10.34 -2.66
CA VAL A 145 0.97 -10.22 -3.10
C VAL A 145 0.91 -9.92 -4.60
N ALA A 146 1.66 -8.94 -5.09
CA ALA A 146 1.70 -8.59 -6.51
C ALA A 146 2.17 -9.77 -7.37
N GLY A 147 3.19 -10.49 -6.91
CA GLY A 147 3.69 -11.71 -7.55
C GLY A 147 2.63 -12.82 -7.62
N HIS A 148 1.93 -13.07 -6.52
CA HIS A 148 0.88 -14.09 -6.45
C HIS A 148 -0.33 -13.72 -7.31
N PHE A 149 -0.82 -12.48 -7.23
CA PHE A 149 -1.94 -12.00 -8.02
C PHE A 149 -1.67 -12.11 -9.53
N ARG A 150 -0.48 -11.73 -9.98
CA ARG A 150 -0.06 -11.92 -11.38
C ARG A 150 -0.10 -13.39 -11.82
N ARG A 151 0.30 -14.33 -10.95
CA ARG A 151 0.20 -15.77 -11.26
C ARG A 151 -1.26 -16.21 -11.36
N MET A 152 -2.14 -15.75 -10.48
CA MET A 152 -3.57 -16.04 -10.54
C MET A 152 -4.20 -15.51 -11.83
N LEU A 153 -3.89 -14.26 -12.23
CA LEU A 153 -4.37 -13.69 -13.49
C LEU A 153 -3.97 -14.54 -14.69
N LEU A 154 -2.71 -14.99 -14.76
CA LEU A 154 -2.23 -15.86 -15.84
C LEU A 154 -2.95 -17.22 -15.86
N GLN A 155 -3.20 -17.81 -14.70
CA GLN A 155 -3.94 -19.07 -14.59
C GLN A 155 -5.40 -18.90 -15.05
N THR A 156 -6.07 -17.84 -14.61
CA THR A 156 -7.45 -17.54 -15.00
C THR A 156 -7.57 -17.24 -16.49
N ALA A 157 -6.64 -16.46 -17.05
CA ALA A 157 -6.62 -16.16 -18.48
C ALA A 157 -6.42 -17.43 -19.31
N ARG A 158 -5.49 -18.32 -18.91
CA ARG A 158 -5.31 -19.62 -19.57
C ARG A 158 -6.60 -20.45 -19.51
N ALA A 159 -7.23 -20.56 -18.35
CA ALA A 159 -8.47 -21.32 -18.20
C ALA A 159 -9.62 -20.74 -19.03
N ALA A 160 -9.68 -19.42 -19.22
CA ALA A 160 -10.68 -18.78 -20.07
C ALA A 160 -10.47 -19.11 -21.56
N LEU A 161 -9.22 -19.18 -22.02
CA LEU A 161 -8.87 -19.55 -23.40
C LEU A 161 -9.09 -21.04 -23.70
N GLU A 162 -8.92 -21.90 -22.69
CA GLU A 162 -9.10 -23.36 -22.83
C GLU A 162 -10.57 -23.80 -22.85
N LYS A 163 -11.50 -22.96 -22.38
CA LYS A 163 -12.94 -23.20 -22.52
C LYS A 163 -13.39 -22.68 -23.89
N PRO A 164 -13.84 -23.55 -24.82
CA PRO A 164 -14.40 -23.07 -26.08
C PRO A 164 -15.59 -22.17 -25.78
N ILE A 165 -15.62 -20.97 -26.35
CA ILE A 165 -16.84 -20.16 -26.40
C ILE A 165 -17.86 -21.01 -27.13
N ALA A 166 -18.87 -21.52 -26.43
CA ALA A 166 -20.06 -22.05 -27.07
C ALA A 166 -20.79 -20.86 -27.71
N LEU A 167 -20.50 -20.63 -28.99
CA LEU A 167 -21.30 -19.78 -29.88
C LEU A 167 -22.66 -20.46 -30.15
#